data_AF-A0A955XJD7-F1
#
_entry.id   AF-A0A955XJD7-F1
#
_cell.length_a   1.000
_cell.length_b   1.000
_cell.length_c   1.000
_cell.angle_alpha   90.00
_cell.angle_beta   90.00
_cell.angle_gamma   90.00
#
_symmetry.space_group_name_H-M   'P 1'
#
loop_
_entity.id
_entity.type
_entity.pdbx_description
1 polymer ?
#
loop_
_entity_poly.entity_id
_entity_poly.type
_entity_poly.pdbx_seq_one_letter_code
_entity_poly.pdbx_strand_id
1 'polypeptide(L)'
;ITILGGQTVQAEVPLTDMALEYKGVYVTEQVIDLTGILAEGGAGDGGQQAAEILDILGAIGGGRGQQPFPRGDGIVQLVCDRGGIAQQDCDLLRAFGAPVIEQVIDEIVPPEVLDVLDVLGDVYGILNRMTVLGELHVSASYPDENGILPANEMRWQGLRFVWRLGCPFDDPADCTRDFSLIEAGIGARTITAVFDAEVRDEDLLYIAPHEVDLHLGRLALALVEAWVLPAILDVEGPVFLEDFFGQLLPCADINAALPPFDPASGFCEQVILQPLADLVRQQIDDLVPPVGAFTFEGTVRAVDARPDLLVDSLLDGVWNGTFGEGEDRMLIDGIGTWWGCRLGQCPGDAIEEGMAENDQGGGMPGEMP
;
A
#
# COMPACT_ATOMS: atom_id res chain seq x y z
N ILE A 1 14.30 19.00 47.63
CA ILE A 1 15.32 19.79 48.37
C ILE A 1 14.61 20.61 49.45
N THR A 2 14.87 20.38 50.73
CA THR A 2 14.34 21.22 51.82
C THR A 2 15.34 22.34 52.10
N ILE A 3 15.04 23.55 51.66
CA ILE A 3 15.93 24.70 51.87
C ILE A 3 15.61 25.33 53.22
N LEU A 4 16.42 25.04 54.24
CA LEU A 4 16.37 25.70 55.54
C LEU A 4 17.32 26.89 55.54
N GLY A 5 16.75 28.10 55.38
CA GLY A 5 17.43 29.37 55.66
C GLY A 5 18.05 30.04 54.44
N GLY A 6 17.27 30.90 53.78
CA GLY A 6 17.64 32.21 53.19
C GLY A 6 18.87 32.40 52.29
N GLN A 7 19.71 31.38 52.05
CA GLN A 7 20.86 31.47 51.17
C GLN A 7 20.48 30.98 49.77
N THR A 8 20.80 31.80 48.77
CA THR A 8 20.74 31.40 47.37
C THR A 8 21.85 30.39 47.12
N VAL A 9 21.47 29.13 46.89
CA VAL A 9 22.41 28.07 46.52
C VAL A 9 22.15 27.75 45.05
N GLN A 10 23.17 27.82 44.20
CA GLN A 10 23.11 27.20 42.88
C GLN A 10 23.20 25.69 43.09
N ALA A 11 22.07 25.01 42.92
CA ALA A 11 22.03 23.55 42.88
C ALA A 11 22.02 23.14 41.41
N GLU A 12 23.05 22.43 40.98
CA GLU A 12 23.01 21.67 39.74
C GLU A 12 22.18 20.42 40.03
N VAL A 13 20.96 20.38 39.46
CA VAL A 13 20.15 19.17 39.45
C VAL A 13 20.58 18.42 38.19
N PRO A 14 21.21 17.24 38.30
CA PRO A 14 21.52 16.45 37.13
C PRO A 14 20.18 16.08 36.46
N LEU A 15 20.02 16.47 35.20
CA LEU A 15 18.81 16.19 34.41
C LEU A 15 18.64 14.69 34.11
N THR A 16 19.61 13.86 34.49
CA THR A 16 19.59 12.40 34.29
C THR A 16 18.43 11.69 34.99
N ASP A 17 17.72 12.35 35.91
CA ASP A 17 16.61 11.73 36.67
C ASP A 17 15.22 12.25 36.25
N MET A 18 15.12 13.06 35.20
CA MET A 18 13.84 13.60 34.74
C MET A 18 13.30 12.79 33.57
N ALA A 19 12.07 12.30 33.69
CA ALA A 19 11.42 11.54 32.63
C ALA A 19 11.22 12.40 31.38
N LEU A 20 11.43 11.80 30.22
CA LEU A 20 11.15 12.41 28.92
C LEU A 20 9.66 12.71 28.76
N GLU A 21 9.35 13.84 28.13
CA GLU A 21 8.01 14.22 27.70
C GLU A 21 7.76 13.77 26.25
N TYR A 22 6.83 12.84 26.09
CA TYR A 22 6.55 12.18 24.81
C TYR A 22 5.46 12.87 23.98
N LYS A 23 4.64 13.73 24.59
CA LYS A 23 3.47 14.33 23.95
C LYS A 23 3.85 15.14 22.72
N GLY A 24 3.20 14.84 21.59
CA GLY A 24 3.45 15.56 20.36
C GLY A 24 2.82 14.92 19.14
N VAL A 25 3.05 15.57 18.01
CA VAL A 25 2.80 15.03 16.68
C VAL A 25 4.15 14.75 16.05
N TYR A 26 4.37 13.52 15.64
CA TYR A 26 5.58 13.08 14.96
C TYR A 26 5.22 12.80 13.50
N VAL A 27 5.92 13.42 12.57
CA VAL A 27 5.84 13.04 11.16
C VAL A 27 6.66 11.76 11.02
N THR A 28 6.06 10.71 10.47
CA THR A 28 6.67 9.39 10.37
C THR A 28 6.86 8.96 8.93
N GLU A 29 7.92 8.20 8.72
CA GLU A 29 8.19 7.47 7.49
C GLU A 29 8.36 5.98 7.85
N GLN A 30 7.56 5.13 7.22
CA GLN A 30 7.46 3.71 7.57
C GLN A 30 7.65 2.90 6.31
N VAL A 31 8.69 2.08 6.25
CA VAL A 31 8.89 1.12 5.16
C VAL A 31 8.24 -0.17 5.60
N ILE A 32 7.13 -0.54 4.96
CA ILE A 32 6.36 -1.74 5.28
C ILE A 32 6.46 -2.72 4.12
N ASP A 33 6.85 -3.95 4.44
CA ASP A 33 6.82 -5.09 3.55
C ASP A 33 5.51 -5.88 3.77
N LEU A 34 4.59 -5.72 2.82
CA LEU A 34 3.31 -6.44 2.82
C LEU A 34 3.40 -7.81 2.12
N THR A 35 4.55 -8.19 1.55
CA THR A 35 4.68 -9.48 0.85
C THR A 35 4.57 -10.65 1.80
N GLY A 36 5.23 -10.60 2.96
CA GLY A 36 5.09 -11.63 3.99
C GLY A 36 3.64 -11.78 4.43
N ILE A 37 2.91 -10.67 4.52
CA ILE A 37 1.50 -10.65 4.86
C ILE A 37 0.64 -11.32 3.77
N LEU A 38 0.85 -10.97 2.49
CA LEU A 38 0.09 -11.51 1.37
C LEU A 38 0.44 -12.97 1.03
N ALA A 39 1.71 -13.36 1.23
CA ALA A 39 2.23 -14.67 0.87
C ALA A 39 2.16 -15.69 2.01
N GLU A 40 2.47 -15.29 3.25
CA GLU A 40 2.56 -16.19 4.41
C GLU A 40 1.29 -16.19 5.26
N GLY A 41 0.43 -15.17 5.12
CA GLY A 41 -0.82 -14.99 5.86
C GLY A 41 -1.87 -16.10 5.73
N GLY A 42 -1.53 -17.24 5.12
CA GLY A 42 -2.35 -18.44 5.13
C GLY A 42 -3.52 -18.35 4.16
N ALA A 43 -3.38 -19.04 3.05
CA ALA A 43 -4.38 -19.56 2.13
C ALA A 43 -5.85 -19.65 2.63
N GLY A 44 -6.50 -18.50 2.86
CA GLY A 44 -7.93 -18.31 2.68
C GLY A 44 -8.23 -17.85 1.26
N ASP A 45 -9.52 -17.86 0.89
CA ASP A 45 -9.99 -17.47 -0.46
C ASP A 45 -9.45 -16.09 -0.90
N GLY A 46 -9.21 -15.16 0.02
CA GLY A 46 -8.77 -13.79 -0.29
C GLY A 46 -7.33 -13.67 -0.83
N GLY A 47 -6.35 -14.35 -0.22
CA GLY A 47 -4.96 -14.32 -0.69
C GLY A 47 -4.79 -15.04 -2.03
N GLN A 48 -5.52 -16.14 -2.21
CA GLN A 48 -5.59 -16.85 -3.49
C GLN A 48 -6.29 -16.00 -4.56
N GLN A 49 -7.37 -15.28 -4.21
CA GLN A 49 -8.01 -14.34 -5.13
C GLN A 49 -7.08 -13.20 -5.54
N ALA A 50 -6.30 -12.65 -4.61
CA ALA A 50 -5.31 -11.62 -4.94
C ALA A 50 -4.27 -12.15 -5.94
N ALA A 51 -3.71 -13.34 -5.70
CA ALA A 51 -2.79 -13.99 -6.61
C ALA A 51 -3.44 -14.34 -7.96
N GLU A 52 -4.67 -14.84 -7.98
CA GLU A 52 -5.43 -15.15 -9.21
C GLU A 52 -5.75 -13.89 -10.01
N ILE A 53 -6.11 -12.79 -9.36
CA ILE A 53 -6.33 -11.49 -10.03
C ILE A 53 -5.03 -10.99 -10.63
N LEU A 54 -3.92 -11.08 -9.90
CA LEU A 54 -2.59 -10.70 -10.40
C LEU A 54 -2.15 -11.60 -11.56
N ASP A 55 -2.43 -12.91 -11.50
CA ASP A 55 -2.18 -13.86 -12.58
C ASP A 55 -3.06 -13.56 -13.80
N ILE A 56 -4.32 -13.17 -13.61
CA ILE A 56 -5.22 -12.79 -14.71
C ILE A 56 -4.79 -11.46 -15.32
N LEU A 57 -4.48 -10.45 -14.51
CA LEU A 57 -3.98 -9.15 -15.00
C LEU A 57 -2.64 -9.33 -15.73
N GLY A 58 -1.75 -10.18 -15.20
CA GLY A 58 -0.51 -10.60 -15.86
C GLY A 58 -0.74 -11.42 -17.13
N ALA A 59 -1.78 -12.26 -17.19
CA ALA A 59 -2.14 -13.03 -18.38
C ALA A 59 -2.75 -12.15 -19.48
N ILE A 60 -3.56 -11.14 -19.11
CA ILE A 60 -4.05 -10.11 -20.03
C ILE A 60 -2.85 -9.28 -20.52
N GLY A 61 -1.83 -9.07 -19.66
CA GLY A 61 -0.63 -8.30 -19.97
C GLY A 61 0.48 -8.97 -20.73
N GLY A 62 0.57 -10.30 -20.64
CA GLY A 62 1.68 -11.05 -21.17
C GLY A 62 1.96 -10.73 -22.64
N GLY A 63 3.19 -10.28 -22.89
CA GLY A 63 3.75 -10.12 -24.23
C GLY A 63 3.57 -11.39 -25.09
N ARG A 64 3.36 -11.17 -26.39
CA ARG A 64 3.10 -12.24 -27.38
C ARG A 64 4.10 -13.39 -27.23
N GLY A 65 3.61 -14.58 -26.82
CA GLY A 65 4.20 -15.85 -27.25
C GLY A 65 4.76 -16.83 -26.20
N GLN A 66 4.59 -16.64 -24.89
CA GLN A 66 5.04 -17.65 -23.91
C GLN A 66 4.09 -17.98 -22.75
N GLN A 67 2.91 -17.38 -22.68
CA GLN A 67 1.90 -17.69 -21.67
C GLN A 67 1.00 -18.85 -22.13
N PRO A 68 0.48 -19.69 -21.20
CA PRO A 68 -0.36 -20.84 -21.54
C PRO A 68 -1.75 -20.51 -22.10
N PHE A 69 -2.19 -19.24 -22.10
CA PHE A 69 -3.54 -18.82 -22.51
C PHE A 69 -3.53 -17.59 -23.45
N PRO A 70 -4.40 -17.53 -24.49
CA PRO A 70 -4.69 -16.32 -25.26
C PRO A 70 -5.36 -15.24 -24.39
N ARG A 71 -5.08 -13.94 -24.62
CA ARG A 71 -5.58 -12.83 -23.77
C ARG A 71 -7.11 -12.72 -23.82
N GLY A 72 -7.69 -12.90 -25.00
CA GLY A 72 -9.13 -12.91 -25.24
C GLY A 72 -9.83 -14.01 -24.45
N ASP A 73 -9.19 -15.18 -24.27
CA ASP A 73 -9.73 -16.24 -23.42
C ASP A 73 -9.67 -15.87 -21.94
N GLY A 74 -8.62 -15.19 -21.49
CA GLY A 74 -8.50 -14.66 -20.13
C GLY A 74 -9.58 -13.63 -19.79
N ILE A 75 -9.82 -12.66 -20.69
CA ILE A 75 -10.87 -11.63 -20.52
C ILE A 75 -12.25 -12.29 -20.49
N VAL A 76 -12.55 -13.18 -21.44
CA VAL A 76 -13.84 -13.88 -21.48
C VAL A 76 -14.02 -14.74 -20.24
N GLN A 77 -12.98 -15.45 -19.80
CA GLN A 77 -13.03 -16.26 -18.60
C GLN A 77 -13.33 -15.42 -17.35
N LEU A 78 -12.65 -14.28 -17.19
CA LEU A 78 -12.91 -13.35 -16.08
C LEU A 78 -14.38 -12.89 -16.06
N VAL A 79 -14.89 -12.42 -17.21
CA VAL A 79 -16.28 -11.96 -17.36
C VAL A 79 -17.27 -13.10 -17.09
N CYS A 80 -16.92 -14.32 -17.47
CA CYS A 80 -17.76 -15.50 -17.32
C CYS A 80 -17.83 -16.03 -15.89
N ASP A 81 -16.67 -16.26 -15.29
CA ASP A 81 -16.55 -16.88 -13.98
C ASP A 81 -17.09 -15.94 -12.89
N ARG A 82 -17.01 -14.61 -13.11
CA ARG A 82 -17.42 -13.61 -12.11
C ARG A 82 -18.69 -12.83 -12.46
N GLY A 83 -19.02 -12.66 -13.74
CA GLY A 83 -20.24 -11.97 -14.17
C GLY A 83 -21.53 -12.77 -13.95
N GLY A 84 -21.44 -14.00 -13.42
CA GLY A 84 -22.60 -14.88 -13.22
C GLY A 84 -23.30 -15.25 -14.53
N ILE A 85 -22.57 -15.18 -15.65
CA ILE A 85 -23.08 -15.51 -16.97
C ILE A 85 -23.28 -17.03 -17.05
N ALA A 86 -24.40 -17.46 -17.64
CA ALA A 86 -24.65 -18.89 -17.78
C ALA A 86 -23.57 -19.55 -18.63
N GLN A 87 -23.13 -20.75 -18.25
CA GLN A 87 -22.05 -21.49 -18.93
C GLN A 87 -22.22 -21.54 -20.46
N GLN A 88 -23.45 -21.71 -20.94
CA GLN A 88 -23.79 -21.74 -22.36
C GLN A 88 -23.52 -20.42 -23.11
N ASP A 89 -23.72 -19.27 -22.46
CA ASP A 89 -23.44 -17.95 -23.03
C ASP A 89 -21.93 -17.65 -22.97
N CYS A 90 -21.26 -18.22 -21.97
CA CYS A 90 -19.81 -18.18 -21.83
C CYS A 90 -19.06 -19.03 -22.84
N ASP A 91 -19.58 -20.21 -23.15
CA ASP A 91 -19.03 -21.06 -24.20
C ASP A 91 -19.18 -20.37 -25.57
N LEU A 92 -20.26 -19.60 -25.78
CA LEU A 92 -20.47 -18.78 -26.97
C LEU A 92 -19.48 -17.59 -27.02
N LEU A 93 -19.32 -16.86 -25.90
CA LEU A 93 -18.34 -15.79 -25.77
C LEU A 93 -16.90 -16.29 -25.95
N ARG A 94 -16.54 -17.47 -25.48
CA ARG A 94 -15.22 -18.06 -25.75
C ARG A 94 -15.08 -18.45 -27.21
N ALA A 95 -16.07 -19.11 -27.79
CA ALA A 95 -15.97 -19.61 -29.16
C ALA A 95 -15.92 -18.49 -30.21
N PHE A 96 -16.62 -17.37 -29.97
CA PHE A 96 -16.76 -16.28 -30.94
C PHE A 96 -16.16 -14.96 -30.47
N GLY A 97 -16.28 -14.65 -29.17
CA GLY A 97 -15.78 -13.42 -28.59
C GLY A 97 -14.27 -13.44 -28.37
N ALA A 98 -13.70 -14.52 -27.80
CA ALA A 98 -12.27 -14.55 -27.50
C ALA A 98 -11.36 -14.38 -28.74
N PRO A 99 -11.60 -15.03 -29.90
CA PRO A 99 -10.79 -14.79 -31.10
C PRO A 99 -10.96 -13.39 -31.68
N VAL A 100 -12.17 -12.81 -31.57
CA VAL A 100 -12.46 -11.45 -32.03
C VAL A 100 -11.80 -10.44 -31.12
N ILE A 101 -11.88 -10.62 -29.79
CA ILE A 101 -11.21 -9.80 -28.78
C ILE A 101 -9.70 -9.89 -28.97
N GLU A 102 -9.14 -11.09 -29.16
CA GLU A 102 -7.71 -11.28 -29.43
C GLU A 102 -7.28 -10.55 -30.71
N GLN A 103 -8.02 -10.73 -31.80
CA GLN A 103 -7.70 -10.09 -33.08
C GLN A 103 -7.84 -8.56 -32.99
N VAL A 104 -8.86 -8.05 -32.30
CA VAL A 104 -9.07 -6.63 -32.06
C VAL A 104 -7.96 -6.06 -31.19
N ILE A 105 -7.57 -6.74 -30.10
CA ILE A 105 -6.44 -6.34 -29.25
C ILE A 105 -5.16 -6.32 -30.09
N ASP A 106 -4.91 -7.35 -30.88
CA ASP A 106 -3.68 -7.48 -31.68
C ASP A 106 -3.57 -6.49 -32.85
N GLU A 107 -4.69 -6.04 -33.41
CA GLU A 107 -4.73 -5.10 -34.54
C GLU A 107 -4.82 -3.63 -34.08
N ILE A 108 -5.45 -3.35 -32.93
CA ILE A 108 -5.85 -2.00 -32.54
C ILE A 108 -5.12 -1.52 -31.29
N VAL A 109 -4.82 -2.41 -30.32
CA VAL A 109 -4.17 -2.00 -29.07
C VAL A 109 -2.67 -1.79 -29.36
N PRO A 110 -2.15 -0.56 -29.20
CA PRO A 110 -0.73 -0.30 -29.40
C PRO A 110 0.10 -1.21 -28.48
N PRO A 111 1.24 -1.76 -28.93
CA PRO A 111 2.13 -2.55 -28.08
C PRO A 111 2.48 -1.87 -26.76
N GLU A 112 2.56 -0.54 -26.76
CA GLU A 112 2.81 0.30 -25.59
C GLU A 112 1.71 0.17 -24.52
N VAL A 113 0.47 -0.13 -24.92
CA VAL A 113 -0.65 -0.42 -24.00
C VAL A 113 -0.58 -1.85 -23.45
N LEU A 114 0.15 -2.76 -24.08
CA LEU A 114 0.38 -4.09 -23.53
C LEU A 114 1.50 -4.06 -22.49
N ASP A 115 2.49 -3.19 -22.67
CA ASP A 115 3.53 -2.89 -21.67
C ASP A 115 2.94 -2.29 -20.37
N VAL A 116 1.75 -1.68 -20.42
CA VAL A 116 0.97 -1.19 -19.26
C VAL A 116 0.60 -2.30 -18.28
N LEU A 117 0.36 -3.49 -18.81
CA LEU A 117 -0.06 -4.60 -17.96
C LEU A 117 1.15 -5.25 -17.27
N ASP A 118 2.37 -5.04 -17.80
CA ASP A 118 3.62 -5.23 -17.04
C ASP A 118 3.79 -4.16 -15.94
N VAL A 119 3.30 -2.92 -16.17
CA VAL A 119 3.27 -1.84 -15.16
C VAL A 119 2.33 -2.18 -13.98
N LEU A 120 1.32 -3.03 -14.15
CA LEU A 120 0.54 -3.57 -13.02
C LEU A 120 1.39 -4.46 -12.10
N GLY A 121 2.43 -5.12 -12.62
CA GLY A 121 3.46 -5.79 -11.82
C GLY A 121 4.28 -4.80 -10.98
N ASP A 122 4.54 -3.60 -11.50
CA ASP A 122 5.15 -2.51 -10.73
C ASP A 122 4.19 -1.99 -9.64
N VAL A 123 2.88 -1.96 -9.87
CA VAL A 123 1.89 -1.64 -8.80
C VAL A 123 1.96 -2.65 -7.66
N TYR A 124 2.07 -3.93 -7.97
CA TYR A 124 2.32 -4.95 -6.96
C TYR A 124 3.66 -4.71 -6.24
N GLY A 125 4.73 -4.39 -6.98
CA GLY A 125 6.01 -3.99 -6.40
C GLY A 125 5.93 -2.77 -5.46
N ILE A 126 5.12 -1.78 -5.82
CA ILE A 126 4.85 -0.58 -5.01
C ILE A 126 4.10 -0.95 -3.73
N LEU A 127 3.09 -1.81 -3.81
CA LEU A 127 2.34 -2.31 -2.65
C LEU A 127 3.20 -3.23 -1.76
N ASN A 128 4.16 -3.93 -2.35
CA ASN A 128 5.04 -4.87 -1.66
C ASN A 128 6.06 -4.19 -0.76
N ARG A 129 6.71 -3.12 -1.23
CA ARG A 129 7.69 -2.35 -0.44
C ARG A 129 7.28 -0.90 -0.45
N MET A 130 6.27 -0.61 0.36
CA MET A 130 5.62 0.68 0.42
C MET A 130 6.25 1.53 1.51
N THR A 131 6.67 2.74 1.16
CA THR A 131 7.00 3.75 2.17
C THR A 131 5.73 4.52 2.50
N VAL A 132 5.23 4.39 3.72
CA VAL A 132 4.10 5.14 4.24
C VAL A 132 4.60 6.42 4.89
N LEU A 133 4.02 7.54 4.47
CA LEU A 133 4.19 8.84 5.09
C LEU A 133 3.00 9.09 6.01
N GLY A 134 3.26 9.42 7.27
CA GLY A 134 2.21 9.50 8.28
C GLY A 134 2.47 10.48 9.41
N GLU A 135 1.55 10.44 10.37
CA GLU A 135 1.65 11.13 11.64
C GLU A 135 1.41 10.14 12.78
N LEU A 136 2.21 10.25 13.83
CA LEU A 136 2.00 9.59 15.11
C LEU A 136 1.71 10.66 16.16
N HIS A 137 0.53 10.59 16.76
CA HIS A 137 0.05 11.49 17.81
C HIS A 137 0.20 10.80 19.16
N VAL A 138 1.11 11.30 20.00
CA VAL A 138 1.22 10.89 21.40
C VAL A 138 0.42 11.86 22.27
N SER A 139 -0.59 11.33 22.96
CA SER A 139 -1.57 12.14 23.68
C SER A 139 -1.10 12.57 25.08
N ALA A 140 -0.36 11.69 25.75
CA ALA A 140 0.11 11.88 27.12
C ALA A 140 1.53 12.44 27.17
N SER A 141 1.79 13.40 28.06
CA SER A 141 3.15 13.96 28.25
C SER A 141 4.07 12.94 28.91
N TYR A 142 3.57 12.19 29.90
CA TYR A 142 4.35 11.23 30.67
C TYR A 142 3.60 9.90 30.77
N PRO A 143 4.32 8.78 30.88
CA PRO A 143 3.70 7.49 31.15
C PRO A 143 3.01 7.48 32.53
N ASP A 144 2.02 6.61 32.68
CA ASP A 144 1.36 6.35 33.95
C ASP A 144 2.23 5.51 34.92
N GLU A 145 1.65 5.09 36.04
CA GLU A 145 2.35 4.29 37.06
C GLU A 145 2.84 2.91 36.56
N ASN A 146 2.30 2.43 35.43
CA ASN A 146 2.67 1.17 34.80
C ASN A 146 3.58 1.38 33.57
N GLY A 147 4.03 2.62 33.31
CA GLY A 147 4.83 2.93 32.14
C GLY A 147 4.00 3.19 30.87
N ILE A 148 2.67 3.31 30.96
CA ILE A 148 1.79 3.35 29.79
C ILE A 148 1.46 4.78 29.35
N LEU A 149 1.55 5.03 28.04
CA LEU A 149 1.05 6.19 27.32
C LEU A 149 -0.25 5.78 26.60
N PRO A 150 -1.44 6.11 27.13
CA PRO A 150 -2.69 5.62 26.58
C PRO A 150 -3.22 6.46 25.42
N ALA A 151 -4.03 5.82 24.55
CA ALA A 151 -4.83 6.47 23.51
C ALA A 151 -4.01 7.37 22.57
N ASN A 152 -2.92 6.83 22.06
CA ASN A 152 -2.15 7.41 20.96
C ASN A 152 -2.83 7.07 19.64
N GLU A 153 -2.50 7.81 18.59
CA GLU A 153 -3.11 7.64 17.28
C GLU A 153 -2.03 7.65 16.19
N MET A 154 -2.09 6.69 15.28
CA MET A 154 -1.31 6.68 14.05
C MET A 154 -2.23 7.00 12.89
N ARG A 155 -1.77 7.83 11.95
CA ARG A 155 -2.49 8.18 10.73
C ARG A 155 -1.56 8.07 9.54
N TRP A 156 -2.02 7.43 8.47
CA TRP A 156 -1.31 7.47 7.20
C TRP A 156 -1.83 8.65 6.39
N GLN A 157 -0.93 9.43 5.82
CA GLN A 157 -1.26 10.63 5.03
C GLN A 157 -0.93 10.45 3.55
N GLY A 158 0.10 9.67 3.26
CA GLY A 158 0.56 9.45 1.90
C GLY A 158 1.39 8.19 1.77
N LEU A 159 1.70 7.86 0.54
CA LEU A 159 2.62 6.80 0.16
C LEU A 159 3.79 7.42 -0.59
N ARG A 160 4.95 6.82 -0.50
CA ARG A 160 6.13 7.11 -1.29
C ARG A 160 6.59 5.83 -1.95
N PHE A 161 6.86 5.91 -3.25
CA PHE A 161 7.31 4.77 -4.03
C PHE A 161 8.21 5.19 -5.19
N VAL A 162 8.97 4.23 -5.71
CA VAL A 162 9.84 4.43 -6.88
C VAL A 162 9.07 4.07 -8.14
N TRP A 163 8.91 5.03 -9.04
CA TRP A 163 8.22 4.84 -10.31
C TRP A 163 9.22 4.70 -11.47
N ARG A 164 9.20 3.55 -12.15
CA ARG A 164 10.21 3.22 -13.17
C ARG A 164 9.87 3.74 -14.56
N LEU A 165 8.58 3.85 -14.91
CA LEU A 165 8.18 4.27 -16.24
C LEU A 165 8.59 5.73 -16.49
N GLY A 166 9.35 5.95 -17.58
CA GLY A 166 9.89 7.26 -17.94
C GLY A 166 11.11 7.68 -17.11
N CYS A 167 11.67 6.77 -16.31
CA CYS A 167 12.73 7.08 -15.36
C CYS A 167 14.09 6.50 -15.80
N PRO A 168 15.17 7.31 -15.77
CA PRO A 168 16.50 6.82 -16.15
C PRO A 168 17.01 5.80 -15.14
N PHE A 169 17.45 4.64 -15.64
CA PHE A 169 17.92 3.52 -14.81
C PHE A 169 19.07 3.89 -13.87
N ASP A 170 19.85 4.91 -14.21
CA ASP A 170 21.06 5.32 -13.50
C ASP A 170 20.80 6.26 -12.31
N ASP A 171 19.58 6.76 -12.10
CA ASP A 171 19.23 7.67 -11.00
C ASP A 171 17.84 7.39 -10.39
N PRO A 172 17.72 6.41 -9.47
CA PRO A 172 16.45 6.05 -8.85
C PRO A 172 15.90 7.11 -7.88
N ALA A 173 16.71 8.07 -7.42
CA ALA A 173 16.25 9.11 -6.50
C ALA A 173 15.26 10.06 -7.19
N ASP A 174 15.55 10.42 -8.45
CA ASP A 174 14.68 11.22 -9.32
C ASP A 174 13.36 10.52 -9.69
N CYS A 175 13.24 9.24 -9.34
CA CYS A 175 12.10 8.38 -9.61
C CYS A 175 11.16 8.19 -8.41
N THR A 176 11.52 8.79 -7.28
CA THR A 176 10.66 8.78 -6.09
C THR A 176 9.45 9.66 -6.31
N ARG A 177 8.28 9.15 -5.95
CA ARG A 177 7.00 9.85 -6.07
C ARG A 177 6.27 9.77 -4.75
N ASP A 178 5.74 10.91 -4.33
CA ASP A 178 4.91 11.03 -3.15
C ASP A 178 3.45 11.13 -3.61
N PHE A 179 2.61 10.32 -2.98
CA PHE A 179 1.21 10.16 -3.29
C PHE A 179 0.38 10.51 -2.06
N SER A 180 -0.37 11.61 -2.13
CA SER A 180 -1.26 12.02 -1.05
C SER A 180 -2.56 11.24 -1.09
N LEU A 181 -2.91 10.58 0.02
CA LEU A 181 -4.19 9.86 0.11
C LEU A 181 -5.36 10.84 -0.05
N ILE A 182 -5.23 12.05 0.51
CA ILE A 182 -6.25 13.10 0.45
C ILE A 182 -6.51 13.52 -1.01
N GLU A 183 -5.46 13.73 -1.79
CA GLU A 183 -5.56 14.15 -3.19
C GLU A 183 -6.18 13.05 -4.04
N ALA A 184 -5.93 11.79 -3.68
CA ALA A 184 -6.53 10.62 -4.30
C ALA A 184 -8.00 10.38 -3.90
N GLY A 185 -8.60 11.26 -3.09
CA GLY A 185 -9.97 11.10 -2.60
C GLY A 185 -10.13 10.01 -1.52
N ILE A 186 -9.03 9.39 -1.09
CA ILE A 186 -8.97 8.55 0.10
C ILE A 186 -8.91 9.52 1.28
N GLY A 187 -10.04 9.74 1.96
CA GLY A 187 -10.15 10.74 3.03
C GLY A 187 -8.97 10.75 4.02
N ALA A 188 -8.63 11.92 4.56
CA ALA A 188 -7.47 12.16 5.45
C ALA A 188 -7.38 11.29 6.73
N ARG A 189 -8.35 10.42 6.96
CA ARG A 189 -8.48 9.53 8.11
C ARG A 189 -8.91 8.12 7.72
N THR A 190 -8.67 7.72 6.47
CA THR A 190 -9.08 6.39 6.02
C THR A 190 -8.26 5.29 6.68
N ILE A 191 -6.97 5.54 6.94
CA ILE A 191 -6.10 4.57 7.60
C ILE A 191 -5.62 5.20 8.91
N THR A 192 -6.32 4.86 9.99
CA THR A 192 -6.01 5.30 11.34
C THR A 192 -6.00 4.13 12.30
N ALA A 193 -5.09 4.17 13.26
CA ALA A 193 -4.97 3.20 14.32
C ALA A 193 -4.91 3.91 15.67
N VAL A 194 -5.58 3.36 16.68
CA VAL A 194 -5.49 3.82 18.06
C VAL A 194 -4.77 2.76 18.86
N PHE A 195 -3.77 3.17 19.64
CA PHE A 195 -2.91 2.25 20.36
C PHE A 195 -2.45 2.83 21.70
N ASP A 196 -2.13 1.93 22.62
CA ASP A 196 -1.37 2.26 23.81
C ASP A 196 0.10 1.97 23.57
N ALA A 197 0.98 2.69 24.26
CA ALA A 197 2.42 2.44 24.20
C ALA A 197 3.00 2.33 25.61
N GLU A 198 4.06 1.55 25.78
CA GLU A 198 4.76 1.34 27.03
C GLU A 198 6.18 1.88 26.92
N VAL A 199 6.59 2.72 27.86
CA VAL A 199 7.97 3.19 27.98
C VAL A 199 8.76 2.16 28.79
N ARG A 200 9.75 1.56 28.14
CA ARG A 200 10.69 0.58 28.71
C ARG A 200 12.10 1.18 28.69
N ASP A 201 12.90 0.82 29.68
CA ASP A 201 14.32 1.20 29.75
C ASP A 201 14.61 2.71 29.53
N GLU A 202 13.67 3.56 29.97
CA GLU A 202 13.67 5.05 29.87
C GLU A 202 13.46 5.64 28.47
N ASP A 203 13.98 5.02 27.41
CA ASP A 203 13.97 5.55 26.04
C ASP A 203 13.35 4.61 24.99
N LEU A 204 13.01 3.37 25.33
CA LEU A 204 12.40 2.42 24.40
C LEU A 204 10.88 2.49 24.48
N LEU A 205 10.23 2.92 23.41
CA LEU A 205 8.78 2.92 23.31
C LEU A 205 8.31 1.64 22.63
N TYR A 206 7.61 0.78 23.37
CA TYR A 206 6.90 -0.38 22.82
C TYR A 206 5.47 0.02 22.47
N ILE A 207 5.10 -0.11 21.21
CA ILE A 207 3.76 0.12 20.70
C ILE A 207 2.98 -1.19 20.82
N ALA A 208 1.92 -1.19 21.63
CA ALA A 208 1.13 -2.38 21.88
C ALA A 208 0.39 -2.82 20.61
N PRO A 209 0.03 -4.13 20.51
CA PRO A 209 -0.78 -4.66 19.43
C PRO A 209 -2.05 -3.84 19.23
N HIS A 210 -2.25 -3.36 18.01
CA HIS A 210 -3.43 -2.59 17.63
C HIS A 210 -3.86 -2.89 16.20
N GLU A 211 -5.16 -2.81 15.95
CA GLU A 211 -5.72 -3.07 14.63
C GLU A 211 -5.52 -1.85 13.71
N VAL A 212 -5.13 -2.13 12.47
CA VAL A 212 -5.04 -1.13 11.41
C VAL A 212 -6.11 -1.47 10.36
N ASP A 213 -7.07 -0.56 10.16
CA ASP A 213 -8.09 -0.72 9.12
C ASP A 213 -7.50 -0.35 7.75
N LEU A 214 -6.88 -1.33 7.11
CA LEU A 214 -6.20 -1.16 5.83
C LEU A 214 -7.03 -1.73 4.69
N HIS A 215 -7.71 -0.85 3.96
CA HIS A 215 -8.44 -1.18 2.73
C HIS A 215 -7.47 -1.26 1.55
N LEU A 216 -6.65 -2.33 1.49
CA LEU A 216 -5.61 -2.51 0.47
C LEU A 216 -6.14 -2.37 -0.96
N GLY A 217 -7.32 -2.93 -1.22
CA GLY A 217 -8.01 -2.78 -2.50
C GLY A 217 -8.22 -1.34 -2.92
N ARG A 218 -8.82 -0.53 -2.05
CA ARG A 218 -9.05 0.90 -2.32
C ARG A 218 -7.77 1.68 -2.50
N LEU A 219 -6.75 1.35 -1.71
CA LEU A 219 -5.44 1.97 -1.82
C LEU A 219 -4.81 1.68 -3.19
N ALA A 220 -4.82 0.42 -3.60
CA ALA A 220 -4.34 -0.03 -4.90
C ALA A 220 -5.12 0.62 -6.05
N LEU A 221 -6.45 0.64 -5.97
CA LEU A 221 -7.30 1.27 -6.99
C LEU A 221 -7.01 2.77 -7.11
N ALA A 222 -6.92 3.48 -5.99
CA ALA A 222 -6.64 4.91 -6.02
C ALA A 222 -5.25 5.20 -6.60
N LEU A 223 -4.24 4.39 -6.25
CA LEU A 223 -2.91 4.48 -6.85
C LEU A 223 -2.97 4.24 -8.37
N VAL A 224 -3.74 3.23 -8.80
CA VAL A 224 -3.91 2.92 -10.22
C VAL A 224 -4.58 4.09 -10.96
N GLU A 225 -5.74 4.55 -10.51
CA GLU A 225 -6.53 5.57 -11.20
C GLU A 225 -5.91 6.98 -11.13
N ALA A 226 -5.27 7.33 -10.02
CA ALA A 226 -4.69 8.67 -9.86
C ALA A 226 -3.27 8.80 -10.38
N TRP A 227 -2.51 7.70 -10.51
CA TRP A 227 -1.11 7.75 -10.91
C TRP A 227 -0.78 6.90 -12.12
N VAL A 228 -1.07 5.60 -12.06
CA VAL A 228 -0.63 4.62 -13.05
C VAL A 228 -1.31 4.89 -14.40
N LEU A 229 -2.64 4.91 -14.45
CA LEU A 229 -3.39 5.09 -15.69
C LEU A 229 -3.12 6.46 -16.36
N PRO A 230 -3.07 7.60 -15.63
CA PRO A 230 -2.70 8.88 -16.22
C PRO A 230 -1.28 8.87 -16.82
N ALA A 231 -0.30 8.29 -16.12
CA ALA A 231 1.08 8.23 -16.57
C ALA A 231 1.23 7.39 -17.86
N ILE A 232 0.44 6.32 -17.96
CA ILE A 232 0.38 5.46 -19.14
C ILE A 232 -0.21 6.19 -20.35
N LEU A 233 -1.30 6.91 -20.13
CA LEU A 233 -2.01 7.60 -21.20
C LEU A 233 -1.37 8.95 -21.57
N ASP A 234 -0.34 9.37 -20.83
CA ASP A 234 0.29 10.69 -20.95
C ASP A 234 -0.74 11.83 -20.83
N VAL A 235 -1.61 11.74 -19.82
CA VAL A 235 -2.66 12.73 -19.53
C VAL A 235 -2.60 13.19 -18.07
N GLU A 236 -3.14 14.38 -17.80
CA GLU A 236 -3.37 14.81 -16.42
C GLU A 236 -4.51 13.99 -15.80
N GLY A 237 -4.23 13.38 -14.63
CA GLY A 237 -5.16 12.49 -13.93
C GLY A 237 -6.26 13.19 -13.11
N PRO A 238 -7.10 12.42 -12.41
CA PRO A 238 -7.17 10.94 -12.42
C PRO A 238 -7.83 10.40 -13.70
N VAL A 239 -7.50 9.16 -14.06
CA VAL A 239 -8.17 8.39 -15.13
C VAL A 239 -8.83 7.19 -14.49
N PHE A 240 -10.14 7.08 -14.63
CA PHE A 240 -10.90 5.95 -14.09
C PHE A 240 -10.78 4.72 -14.99
N LEU A 241 -10.96 3.53 -14.41
CA LEU A 241 -10.92 2.26 -15.16
C LEU A 241 -11.88 2.24 -16.35
N GLU A 242 -13.06 2.84 -16.25
CA GLU A 242 -14.02 2.95 -17.36
C GLU A 242 -13.47 3.75 -18.53
N ASP A 243 -12.87 4.91 -18.23
CA ASP A 243 -12.30 5.79 -19.24
C ASP A 243 -11.08 5.15 -19.90
N PHE A 244 -10.29 4.42 -19.11
CA PHE A 244 -9.17 3.62 -19.60
C PHE A 244 -9.66 2.50 -20.52
N PHE A 245 -10.55 1.63 -20.05
CA PHE A 245 -11.08 0.54 -20.88
C PHE A 245 -11.85 1.04 -22.10
N GLY A 246 -12.50 2.20 -22.02
CA GLY A 246 -13.15 2.84 -23.16
C GLY A 246 -12.19 3.35 -24.23
N GLN A 247 -10.96 3.71 -23.84
CA GLN A 247 -9.90 4.02 -24.80
C GLN A 247 -9.29 2.75 -25.41
N LEU A 248 -9.24 1.65 -24.65
CA LEU A 248 -8.67 0.39 -25.10
C LEU A 248 -9.61 -0.42 -26.00
N LEU A 249 -10.90 -0.44 -25.66
CA LEU A 249 -11.90 -1.19 -26.38
C LEU A 249 -12.47 -0.31 -27.50
N PRO A 250 -12.28 -0.66 -28.79
CA PRO A 250 -12.87 0.08 -29.89
C PRO A 250 -14.37 -0.25 -29.98
N CYS A 251 -15.14 0.27 -29.04
CA CYS A 251 -16.54 -0.12 -28.85
C CYS A 251 -17.40 0.16 -30.09
N ALA A 252 -17.05 1.18 -30.88
CA ALA A 252 -17.70 1.43 -32.17
C ALA A 252 -17.53 0.26 -33.15
N ASP A 253 -16.34 -0.31 -33.24
CA ASP A 253 -16.03 -1.42 -34.14
C ASP A 253 -16.62 -2.73 -33.62
N ILE A 254 -16.57 -2.96 -32.30
CA ILE A 254 -17.21 -4.12 -31.66
C ILE A 254 -18.73 -4.09 -31.88
N ASN A 255 -19.37 -2.93 -31.68
CA ASN A 255 -20.80 -2.75 -31.93
C ASN A 255 -21.15 -2.99 -33.41
N ALA A 256 -20.27 -2.62 -34.35
CA ALA A 256 -20.47 -2.85 -35.78
C ALA A 256 -20.22 -4.30 -36.22
N ALA A 257 -19.36 -5.03 -35.52
CA ALA A 257 -18.95 -6.40 -35.86
C ALA A 257 -19.92 -7.49 -35.36
N LEU A 258 -20.87 -7.16 -34.48
CA LEU A 258 -21.79 -8.12 -33.86
C LEU A 258 -23.24 -7.95 -34.37
N PRO A 259 -23.63 -8.53 -35.53
CA PRO A 259 -25.04 -8.66 -35.89
C PRO A 259 -25.79 -9.51 -34.85
N PRO A 260 -27.01 -9.16 -34.41
CA PRO A 260 -27.93 -8.16 -34.98
C PRO A 260 -27.86 -6.77 -34.32
N PHE A 261 -26.83 -6.46 -33.53
CA PHE A 261 -26.78 -5.22 -32.77
C PHE A 261 -26.53 -4.01 -33.71
N ASP A 262 -27.23 -2.91 -33.43
CA ASP A 262 -27.02 -1.63 -34.10
C ASP A 262 -25.63 -1.10 -33.67
N PRO A 263 -24.77 -0.63 -34.60
CA PRO A 263 -23.54 0.08 -34.25
C PRO A 263 -23.73 1.23 -33.23
N ALA A 264 -24.93 1.81 -33.17
CA ALA A 264 -25.32 2.85 -32.21
C ALA A 264 -25.97 2.32 -30.92
N SER A 265 -26.03 1.00 -30.72
CA SER A 265 -26.74 0.37 -29.59
C SER A 265 -26.10 0.62 -28.23
N GLY A 266 -24.83 1.03 -28.18
CA GLY A 266 -24.07 1.15 -26.94
C GLY A 266 -23.84 -0.20 -26.24
N PHE A 267 -23.94 -1.31 -26.99
CA PHE A 267 -23.82 -2.67 -26.43
C PHE A 267 -22.46 -2.90 -25.79
N CYS A 268 -21.38 -2.57 -26.49
CA CYS A 268 -20.02 -2.70 -25.97
C CYS A 268 -19.85 -1.90 -24.67
N GLU A 269 -20.32 -0.65 -24.64
CA GLU A 269 -20.20 0.23 -23.50
C GLU A 269 -20.97 -0.31 -22.28
N GLN A 270 -22.21 -0.78 -22.48
CA GLN A 270 -23.10 -1.20 -21.40
C GLN A 270 -22.93 -2.66 -20.96
N VAL A 271 -22.52 -3.54 -21.87
CA VAL A 271 -22.49 -5.00 -21.63
C VAL A 271 -21.07 -5.51 -21.47
N ILE A 272 -20.08 -4.83 -22.04
CA ILE A 272 -18.68 -5.26 -21.97
C ILE A 272 -17.89 -4.31 -21.08
N LEU A 273 -17.75 -3.05 -21.50
CA LEU A 273 -16.87 -2.06 -20.86
C LEU A 273 -17.29 -1.80 -19.42
N GLN A 274 -18.54 -1.39 -19.18
CA GLN A 274 -18.96 -1.03 -17.82
C GLN A 274 -18.93 -2.25 -16.88
N PRO A 275 -19.48 -3.43 -17.26
CA PRO A 275 -19.35 -4.63 -16.41
C PRO A 275 -17.91 -5.08 -16.20
N LEU A 276 -17.01 -4.90 -17.18
CA LEU A 276 -15.59 -5.21 -17.03
C LEU A 276 -14.92 -4.24 -16.04
N ALA A 277 -15.15 -2.95 -16.18
CA ALA A 277 -14.62 -1.93 -15.27
C ALA A 277 -15.14 -2.14 -13.84
N ASP A 278 -16.45 -2.35 -13.69
CA ASP A 278 -17.09 -2.64 -12.41
C ASP A 278 -16.54 -3.94 -11.81
N LEU A 279 -16.35 -4.98 -12.62
CA LEU A 279 -15.79 -6.24 -12.17
C LEU A 279 -14.34 -6.07 -11.70
N VAL A 280 -13.48 -5.43 -12.49
CA VAL A 280 -12.08 -5.18 -12.10
C VAL A 280 -12.02 -4.33 -10.84
N ARG A 281 -12.82 -3.26 -10.77
CA ARG A 281 -12.92 -2.41 -9.58
C ARG A 281 -13.37 -3.21 -8.37
N GLN A 282 -14.44 -4.01 -8.51
CA GLN A 282 -14.95 -4.84 -7.43
C GLN A 282 -13.90 -5.87 -7.00
N GLN A 283 -13.22 -6.51 -7.93
CA GLN A 283 -12.15 -7.46 -7.61
C GLN A 283 -11.01 -6.81 -6.84
N ILE A 284 -10.62 -5.59 -7.22
CA ILE A 284 -9.62 -4.82 -6.48
C ILE A 284 -10.19 -4.40 -5.11
N ASP A 285 -11.41 -3.86 -5.01
CA ASP A 285 -12.04 -3.46 -3.73
C ASP A 285 -12.26 -4.65 -2.78
N ASP A 286 -12.53 -5.85 -3.33
CA ASP A 286 -12.70 -7.09 -2.58
C ASP A 286 -11.36 -7.65 -2.04
N LEU A 287 -10.21 -7.06 -2.41
CA LEU A 287 -8.91 -7.29 -1.73
C LEU A 287 -8.87 -6.72 -0.30
N VAL A 288 -10.01 -6.32 0.26
CA VAL A 288 -10.14 -5.93 1.66
C VAL A 288 -10.09 -7.21 2.50
N PRO A 289 -9.03 -7.41 3.29
CA PRO A 289 -9.04 -8.47 4.27
C PRO A 289 -10.08 -8.13 5.34
N PRO A 290 -10.61 -9.13 6.04
CA PRO A 290 -11.62 -8.90 7.07
C PRO A 290 -11.14 -7.89 8.12
N VAL A 291 -12.08 -7.12 8.68
CA VAL A 291 -11.77 -6.13 9.72
C VAL A 291 -11.04 -6.81 10.88
N GLY A 292 -9.91 -6.23 11.31
CA GLY A 292 -9.05 -6.80 12.36
C GLY A 292 -8.12 -7.92 11.87
N ALA A 293 -8.02 -8.15 10.56
CA ALA A 293 -7.04 -9.07 9.99
C ALA A 293 -5.60 -8.56 10.14
N PHE A 294 -5.40 -7.24 10.25
CA PHE A 294 -4.08 -6.65 10.49
C PHE A 294 -3.99 -6.11 11.91
N THR A 295 -3.08 -6.67 12.69
CA THR A 295 -2.65 -6.08 13.96
C THR A 295 -1.18 -5.76 13.88
N PHE A 296 -0.80 -4.54 14.23
CA PHE A 296 0.59 -4.09 14.26
C PHE A 296 1.03 -3.93 15.71
N GLU A 297 2.27 -4.30 15.99
CA GLU A 297 2.97 -3.95 17.23
C GLU A 297 4.40 -3.56 16.88
N GLY A 298 5.07 -2.78 17.71
CA GLY A 298 6.41 -2.36 17.35
C GLY A 298 7.22 -1.82 18.51
N THR A 299 8.46 -1.47 18.20
CA THR A 299 9.38 -0.81 19.12
C THR A 299 10.04 0.34 18.42
N VAL A 300 10.34 1.41 19.15
CA VAL A 300 11.12 2.54 18.64
C VAL A 300 11.88 3.21 19.76
N ARG A 301 13.04 3.79 19.46
CA ARG A 301 13.85 4.53 20.43
C ARG A 301 13.50 6.01 20.39
N ALA A 302 13.08 6.55 21.54
CA ALA A 302 12.82 7.97 21.72
C ALA A 302 14.13 8.72 22.02
N VAL A 303 14.36 9.82 21.31
CA VAL A 303 15.59 10.61 21.43
C VAL A 303 15.24 12.07 21.72
N ASP A 304 15.76 12.57 22.83
CA ASP A 304 15.88 14.01 23.11
C ASP A 304 17.22 14.50 22.52
N ALA A 305 17.15 15.21 21.39
CA ALA A 305 18.33 15.75 20.73
C ALA A 305 18.75 17.12 21.29
N ARG A 306 17.89 17.77 22.09
CA ARG A 306 18.09 19.12 22.61
C ARG A 306 17.70 19.12 24.07
N PRO A 307 18.63 19.31 25.03
CA PRO A 307 18.45 19.01 26.46
C PRO A 307 17.34 19.83 27.14
N ASP A 308 16.09 19.52 26.82
CA ASP A 308 14.85 20.16 27.23
C ASP A 308 13.80 19.12 27.66
N LEU A 309 14.19 17.84 27.68
CA LEU A 309 13.42 16.68 28.10
C LEU A 309 12.27 16.34 27.15
N LEU A 310 12.19 16.99 25.99
CA LEU A 310 11.19 16.67 24.99
C LEU A 310 11.75 15.62 24.03
N VAL A 311 10.94 14.61 23.72
CA VAL A 311 11.30 13.68 22.64
C VAL A 311 11.23 14.42 21.31
N ASP A 312 12.36 14.53 20.64
CA ASP A 312 12.52 15.22 19.36
C ASP A 312 12.38 14.26 18.18
N SER A 313 12.81 13.01 18.35
CA SER A 313 12.86 12.01 17.29
C SER A 313 12.57 10.60 17.81
N LEU A 314 12.07 9.76 16.91
CA LEU A 314 11.78 8.35 17.08
C LEU A 314 12.64 7.60 16.07
N LEU A 315 13.63 6.84 16.53
CA LEU A 315 14.65 6.19 15.70
C LEU A 315 14.62 4.68 15.85
N ASP A 316 15.15 3.98 14.85
CA ASP A 316 15.32 2.52 14.85
C ASP A 316 14.00 1.77 15.10
N GLY A 317 12.91 2.32 14.57
CA GLY A 317 11.58 1.74 14.71
C GLY A 317 11.48 0.44 13.93
N VAL A 318 10.87 -0.57 14.55
CA VAL A 318 10.56 -1.86 13.93
C VAL A 318 9.08 -2.15 14.14
N TRP A 319 8.43 -2.60 13.07
CA TRP A 319 7.07 -3.13 13.10
C TRP A 319 7.11 -4.65 12.99
N ASN A 320 6.30 -5.29 13.83
CA ASN A 320 5.85 -6.66 13.67
C ASN A 320 4.36 -6.63 13.32
N GLY A 321 3.93 -7.61 12.53
CA GLY A 321 2.54 -7.74 12.13
C GLY A 321 2.00 -9.09 12.51
N THR A 322 0.73 -9.16 12.90
CA THR A 322 0.00 -10.43 12.84
C THR A 322 -1.08 -10.35 11.78
N PHE A 323 -1.19 -11.39 10.97
CA PHE A 323 -2.24 -11.53 9.97
C PHE A 323 -3.15 -12.73 10.26
N GLY A 324 -4.47 -12.55 10.05
CA GLY A 324 -5.46 -13.62 10.11
C GLY A 324 -6.54 -13.42 11.19
N GLU A 325 -7.44 -14.39 11.30
CA GLU A 325 -8.56 -14.37 12.24
C GLU A 325 -8.38 -15.40 13.35
N GLY A 326 -8.73 -15.02 14.59
CA GLY A 326 -8.81 -15.96 15.71
C GLY A 326 -7.47 -16.63 16.06
N GLU A 327 -7.48 -17.96 16.15
CA GLU A 327 -6.32 -18.77 16.54
C GLU A 327 -5.32 -18.99 15.39
N ASP A 328 -5.71 -18.70 14.14
CA ASP A 328 -4.87 -18.89 12.95
C ASP A 328 -4.00 -17.65 12.65
N ARG A 329 -3.89 -16.71 13.59
CA ARG A 329 -3.06 -15.51 13.43
C ARG A 329 -1.58 -15.89 13.34
N MET A 330 -0.96 -15.55 12.21
CA MET A 330 0.48 -15.71 12.00
C MET A 330 1.19 -14.41 12.38
N LEU A 331 2.19 -14.52 13.28
CA LEU A 331 3.13 -13.43 13.55
C LEU A 331 4.19 -13.39 12.46
N ILE A 332 4.42 -12.20 11.94
CA ILE A 332 5.46 -11.88 10.97
C ILE A 332 6.35 -10.86 11.66
N ASP A 333 7.55 -11.31 12.04
CA ASP A 333 8.53 -10.47 12.69
C ASP A 333 9.21 -9.56 11.67
N GLY A 334 9.38 -8.28 12.00
CA GLY A 334 10.11 -7.33 11.17
C GLY A 334 9.43 -7.03 9.83
N ILE A 335 8.10 -6.93 9.80
CA ILE A 335 7.35 -6.51 8.60
C ILE A 335 7.75 -5.13 8.11
N GLY A 336 8.44 -4.33 8.92
CA GLY A 336 8.87 -3.02 8.48
C GLY A 336 9.77 -2.32 9.46
N THR A 337 10.37 -1.24 8.96
CA THR A 337 11.15 -0.30 9.76
C THR A 337 10.50 1.07 9.67
N TRP A 338 10.61 1.86 10.72
CA TRP A 338 10.06 3.21 10.71
C TRP A 338 10.86 4.16 11.57
N TRP A 339 10.68 5.44 11.31
CA TRP A 339 11.22 6.49 12.14
C TRP A 339 10.27 7.69 12.10
N GLY A 340 10.53 8.66 12.95
CA GLY A 340 9.79 9.91 12.93
C GLY A 340 10.49 11.03 13.65
N CYS A 341 10.05 12.24 13.36
CA CYS A 341 10.54 13.46 13.96
C CYS A 341 9.37 14.31 14.38
N ARG A 342 9.52 15.02 15.50
CA ARG A 342 8.46 15.89 16.00
C ARG A 342 8.19 17.00 14.99
N LEU A 343 6.91 17.30 14.76
CA LEU A 343 6.46 18.25 13.76
C LEU A 343 7.17 19.61 13.93
N GLY A 344 7.80 20.07 12.85
CA GLY A 344 8.60 21.31 12.84
C GLY A 344 10.05 21.17 13.33
N GLN A 345 10.51 19.95 13.61
CA GLN A 345 11.85 19.67 14.16
C GLN A 345 12.61 18.62 13.34
N CYS A 346 12.03 18.14 12.24
CA CYS A 346 12.67 17.21 11.32
C CYS A 346 13.93 17.83 10.71
N PRO A 347 15.12 17.24 10.92
CA PRO A 347 16.32 17.68 10.24
C PRO A 347 16.15 17.38 8.75
N GLY A 348 16.46 18.35 7.88
CA GLY A 348 16.42 18.14 6.43
C GLY A 348 17.33 17.00 5.94
N ASP A 349 18.34 16.63 6.74
CA ASP A 349 19.40 15.69 6.37
C ASP A 349 19.38 14.37 7.19
N ALA A 350 18.55 14.23 8.24
CA ALA A 350 18.53 13.00 9.06
C ALA A 350 17.81 11.81 8.40
N ILE A 351 17.26 12.03 7.21
CA ILE A 351 16.55 11.03 6.40
C ILE A 351 17.54 9.98 5.84
N GLU A 352 18.80 10.35 5.56
CA GLU A 352 19.75 9.46 4.88
C GLU A 352 20.51 8.51 5.82
N GLU A 353 20.83 8.91 7.05
CA GLU A 353 21.68 8.11 7.94
C GLU A 353 20.95 6.93 8.61
N GLY A 354 19.66 7.09 8.96
CA GLY A 354 18.87 6.02 9.60
C GLY A 354 18.47 4.88 8.65
N MET A 355 18.41 5.14 7.34
CA MET A 355 18.07 4.12 6.33
C MET A 355 19.30 3.36 5.81
N ALA A 356 20.46 4.02 5.74
CA ALA A 356 21.68 3.42 5.18
C ALA A 356 22.28 2.28 6.02
N GLU A 357 22.03 2.24 7.33
CA GLU A 357 22.52 1.16 8.20
C GLU A 357 21.64 -0.11 8.17
N ASN A 358 20.33 0.01 7.87
CA ASN A 358 19.42 -1.15 7.85
C ASN A 358 19.41 -1.93 6.52
N ASP A 359 19.76 -1.31 5.39
CA ASP A 359 19.79 -1.98 4.07
C ASP A 359 21.03 -2.90 3.89
N GLN A 360 21.96 -2.96 4.86
CA GLN A 360 23.15 -3.82 4.83
C GLN A 360 23.01 -5.15 5.60
N GLY A 361 21.86 -5.44 6.23
CA GLY A 361 21.74 -6.51 7.24
C GLY A 361 20.99 -7.80 6.85
N GLY A 362 20.33 -7.87 5.70
CA GLY A 362 19.48 -9.02 5.30
C GLY A 362 20.24 -10.20 4.68
N GLY A 363 21.32 -10.67 5.30
CA GLY A 363 22.00 -11.90 4.88
C GLY A 363 21.21 -13.12 5.31
N MET A 364 20.51 -13.78 4.38
CA MET A 364 19.91 -15.10 4.61
C MET A 364 20.94 -16.05 5.25
N PRO A 365 20.59 -16.82 6.30
CA PRO A 365 21.47 -17.83 6.85
C PRO A 365 21.66 -18.91 5.79
N GLY A 366 22.85 -18.95 5.20
CA GLY A 366 23.24 -19.99 4.24
C GLY A 366 23.14 -21.36 4.89
N GLU A 367 22.34 -22.23 4.28
CA GLU A 367 22.37 -23.67 4.51
C GLU A 367 23.79 -24.18 4.28
N MET A 368 24.40 -24.75 5.32
CA MET A 368 25.59 -25.58 5.16
C MET A 368 25.18 -27.05 5.01
N PRO A 369 25.81 -27.82 4.10
CA PRO A 369 25.67 -29.28 4.05
C PRO A 369 26.33 -30.01 5.23
#